data_AF-A0A397WQX4-F1
#
_entry.id   AF-A0A397WQX4-F1
#
_cell.length_a   1.000
_cell.length_b   1.000
_cell.length_c   1.000
_cell.angle_alpha   90.00
_cell.angle_beta   90.00
_cell.angle_gamma   90.00
#
_symmetry.space_group_name_H-M   'P 1'
#
loop_
_entity.id
_entity.type
_entity.pdbx_description
1 polymer ?
#
loop_
_entity_poly.entity_id
_entity_poly.type
_entity_poly.pdbx_seq_one_letter_code
_entity_poly.pdbx_strand_id
1 'polypeptide(L)'
;MYEGFLHLNEGLIYGVIREIKKDRILVEAGGERKYYDLEAIPMGISEGDYVRLFVRDGKVFFIEKLSREEYEEFRRILEDLIKLK
;
A
#
# COMPACT_ATOMS: atom_id res chain seq x y z
N MET A 1 -6.10 -0.50 21.27
CA MET A 1 -6.22 0.83 20.62
C MET A 1 -4.85 1.09 20.01
N TYR A 2 -4.56 0.47 18.85
CA TYR A 2 -4.59 1.06 17.49
C TYR A 2 -3.83 2.38 17.41
N GLU A 3 -2.59 2.40 16.90
CA GLU A 3 -1.87 3.62 16.44
C GLU A 3 -0.48 3.36 15.79
N GLY A 4 -0.34 2.27 15.02
CA GLY A 4 0.93 1.98 14.31
C GLY A 4 0.94 2.31 12.80
N PHE A 5 -0.24 2.43 12.18
CA PHE A 5 -0.39 2.66 10.73
C PHE A 5 -1.33 3.83 10.40
N LEU A 6 -1.83 4.52 11.42
CA LEU A 6 -2.74 5.64 11.29
C LEU A 6 -1.94 6.94 11.07
N HIS A 7 -2.18 7.58 9.93
CA HIS A 7 -1.88 9.00 9.65
C HIS A 7 -0.45 9.38 9.28
N LEU A 8 0.21 8.59 8.44
CA LEU A 8 1.19 9.18 7.55
C LEU A 8 0.46 9.69 6.31
N ASN A 9 0.23 11.00 6.25
CA ASN A 9 -0.05 11.69 4.98
C ASN A 9 1.10 11.48 3.99
N GLU A 10 2.26 10.98 4.43
CA GLU A 10 3.44 10.72 3.63
C GLU A 10 4.17 9.44 4.08
N GLY A 11 4.37 8.43 3.22
CA GLY A 11 5.10 7.22 3.61
C GLY A 11 5.03 6.05 2.63
N LEU A 12 5.76 4.99 2.94
CA LEU A 12 5.71 3.72 2.23
C LEU A 12 4.53 2.86 2.72
N ILE A 13 3.70 2.40 1.79
CA ILE A 13 2.53 1.58 2.06
C ILE A 13 2.68 0.27 1.30
N TYR A 14 2.46 -0.84 2.01
CA TYR A 14 2.47 -2.18 1.44
C TYR A 14 1.03 -2.71 1.50
N GLY A 15 0.47 -3.10 0.36
CA GLY A 15 -0.92 -3.56 0.33
C GLY A 15 -1.28 -4.32 -0.93
N VAL A 16 -2.56 -4.66 -1.03
CA VAL A 16 -3.17 -5.34 -2.18
C VAL A 16 -4.13 -4.40 -2.88
N ILE A 17 -4.04 -4.32 -4.20
CA ILE A 17 -4.98 -3.52 -5.00
C ILE A 17 -6.34 -4.22 -5.01
N ARG A 18 -7.39 -3.49 -4.62
CA ARG A 18 -8.77 -3.98 -4.62
C ARG A 18 -9.61 -3.42 -5.74
N GLU A 19 -9.26 -2.24 -6.25
CA GLU A 19 -10.00 -1.57 -7.32
C GLU A 19 -9.08 -0.57 -8.03
N ILE A 20 -9.15 -0.49 -9.36
CA ILE A 20 -8.45 0.53 -10.15
C ILE A 20 -9.46 1.44 -10.84
N LYS A 21 -9.36 2.75 -10.58
CA LYS A 21 -10.11 3.80 -11.29
C LYS A 21 -9.15 4.64 -12.11
N LYS A 22 -9.72 5.47 -13.00
CA LYS A 22 -8.96 6.31 -13.94
C LYS A 22 -7.91 7.19 -13.24
N ASP A 23 -8.22 7.68 -12.06
CA ASP A 23 -7.48 8.71 -11.31
C ASP A 23 -7.10 8.29 -9.88
N ARG A 24 -7.43 7.06 -9.46
CA ARG A 24 -7.17 6.57 -8.10
C ARG A 24 -7.19 5.06 -8.01
N ILE A 25 -6.55 4.52 -6.98
CA ILE A 25 -6.57 3.09 -6.64
C ILE A 25 -7.08 2.87 -5.23
N LEU A 26 -7.86 1.81 -5.04
CA LEU A 26 -8.22 1.31 -3.72
C LEU A 26 -7.19 0.26 -3.29
N VAL A 27 -6.54 0.49 -2.15
CA VAL A 27 -5.52 -0.42 -1.63
C VAL A 27 -5.94 -0.88 -0.24
N GLU A 28 -5.84 -2.19 -0.01
CA GLU A 28 -6.06 -2.82 1.28
C GLU A 28 -4.71 -3.11 1.95
N ALA A 29 -4.48 -2.54 3.13
CA ALA A 29 -3.27 -2.71 3.91
C ALA A 29 -3.62 -2.84 5.39
N GLY A 30 -3.11 -3.88 6.07
CA GLY A 30 -3.36 -4.08 7.50
C GLY A 30 -4.84 -4.24 7.88
N GLY A 31 -5.71 -4.64 6.95
CA GLY A 31 -7.16 -4.74 7.16
C GLY A 31 -7.94 -3.45 6.89
N GLU A 32 -7.26 -2.34 6.62
CA GLU A 32 -7.89 -1.07 6.23
C GLU A 32 -7.89 -0.91 4.71
N ARG A 33 -8.92 -0.23 4.18
CA ARG A 33 -9.04 0.08 2.75
C ARG A 33 -9.05 1.58 2.56
N LYS A 34 -8.15 2.08 1.69
CA LYS A 34 -8.04 3.52 1.41
C LYS A 34 -7.81 3.77 -0.08
N TYR A 35 -8.44 4.83 -0.57
CA TYR A 35 -8.16 5.34 -1.92
C TYR A 35 -6.93 6.23 -1.90
N TYR A 36 -6.12 6.10 -2.95
CA TYR A 36 -4.98 6.97 -3.22
C TYR A 36 -5.07 7.51 -4.64
N ASP A 37 -4.82 8.81 -4.80
CA ASP A 37 -4.88 9.47 -6.10
C ASP A 37 -3.64 9.12 -6.92
N LEU A 38 -3.83 8.93 -8.23
CA LEU A 38 -2.78 8.62 -9.19
C LEU A 38 -2.75 9.69 -10.27
N GLU A 39 -1.56 10.09 -10.71
CA GLU A 39 -1.43 10.93 -11.91
C GLU A 39 -1.73 10.12 -13.18
N ALA A 40 -1.35 8.85 -13.20
CA ALA A 40 -1.65 7.91 -14.27
C ALA A 40 -1.67 6.47 -13.72
N ILE A 41 -2.44 5.59 -14.36
CA ILE A 41 -2.41 4.16 -14.05
C ILE A 41 -1.08 3.60 -14.57
N PRO A 42 -0.22 3.03 -13.71
CA PRO A 42 1.04 2.43 -14.13
C PRO A 42 0.77 1.18 -14.96
N MET A 43 1.56 1.00 -16.03
CA MET A 43 1.50 -0.21 -16.84
C MET A 43 1.84 -1.45 -16.01
N GLY A 44 1.08 -2.54 -16.21
CA GLY A 44 1.35 -3.84 -15.60
C GLY A 44 0.81 -4.04 -14.17
N ILE A 45 0.05 -3.06 -13.67
CA ILE A 45 -0.64 -3.13 -12.38
C ILE A 45 -2.10 -3.51 -12.58
N SER A 46 -2.56 -4.50 -11.83
CA SER A 46 -3.92 -5.05 -11.89
C SER A 46 -4.54 -5.22 -10.49
N GLU A 47 -5.86 -5.37 -10.45
CA GLU A 47 -6.54 -5.78 -9.23
C GLU A 47 -6.03 -7.13 -8.73
N GLY A 48 -5.85 -7.25 -7.41
CA GLY A 48 -5.26 -8.42 -6.77
C GLY A 48 -3.73 -8.40 -6.67
N ASP A 49 -3.05 -7.45 -7.32
CA ASP A 49 -1.60 -7.33 -7.21
C ASP A 49 -1.18 -6.85 -5.81
N TYR A 50 -0.12 -7.46 -5.29
CA TYR A 50 0.62 -6.96 -4.14
C TYR A 50 1.50 -5.81 -4.59
N VAL A 51 1.48 -4.70 -3.87
CA VAL A 51 2.21 -3.49 -4.25
C VAL A 51 2.88 -2.82 -3.07
N ARG A 52 3.98 -2.14 -3.38
CA ARG A 52 4.60 -1.12 -2.55
C ARG A 52 4.33 0.25 -3.18
N LEU A 53 3.83 1.18 -2.37
CA LEU A 53 3.46 2.53 -2.76
C LEU A 53 4.29 3.53 -1.96
N PHE A 54 4.78 4.58 -2.60
CA PHE A 54 5.17 5.79 -1.90
C PHE A 54 4.08 6.83 -2.08
N VAL A 55 3.46 7.23 -0.98
CA VAL A 55 2.34 8.17 -0.94
C VAL A 55 2.78 9.45 -0.26
N ARG A 56 2.32 10.60 -0.76
CA ARG A 56 2.49 11.91 -0.15
C ARG A 56 1.26 12.77 -0.42
N ASP A 57 0.68 13.38 0.61
CA ASP A 57 -0.56 14.15 0.56
C ASP A 57 -1.73 13.39 -0.12
N GLY A 58 -1.82 12.08 0.15
CA GLY A 58 -2.84 11.21 -0.46
C GLY A 58 -2.60 10.82 -1.93
N LYS A 59 -1.55 11.35 -2.55
CA LYS A 59 -1.14 11.03 -3.93
C LYS A 59 -0.06 9.96 -3.96
N VAL A 60 -0.15 9.05 -4.91
CA VAL A 60 0.87 8.03 -5.18
C VAL A 60 1.93 8.63 -6.12
N PHE A 61 3.17 8.68 -5.65
CA PHE A 61 4.32 9.14 -6.43
C PHE A 61 5.07 7.98 -7.08
N PHE A 62 4.99 6.81 -6.45
CA PHE A 62 5.63 5.60 -6.92
C PHE A 62 4.80 4.39 -6.53
N ILE A 63 4.78 3.42 -7.42
CA ILE A 63 4.08 2.14 -7.22
C ILE A 63 4.87 1.06 -7.94
N GLU A 64 5.09 -0.03 -7.22
CA GLU A 64 5.83 -1.17 -7.69
C GLU A 64 5.07 -2.43 -7.33
N LYS A 65 5.00 -3.34 -8.30
CA LYS A 65 4.44 -4.67 -8.11
C LYS A 65 5.43 -5.52 -7.32
N LEU A 66 4.91 -6.16 -6.28
CA LEU A 66 5.64 -7.15 -5.50
C LEU A 66 5.17 -8.55 -5.88
N SER A 67 6.07 -9.52 -5.78
CA SER A 67 5.68 -10.91 -5.64
C SER A 67 4.95 -11.13 -4.31
N ARG A 68 4.18 -12.21 -4.23
CA ARG A 68 3.54 -12.62 -2.98
C ARG A 68 4.56 -12.90 -1.88
N GLU A 69 5.71 -13.47 -2.25
CA GLU A 69 6.79 -13.84 -1.33
C GLU A 69 7.40 -12.59 -0.69
N GLU A 70 7.75 -11.59 -1.49
CA GLU A 70 8.25 -10.29 -1.01
C GLU A 70 7.23 -9.61 -0.09
N TYR A 71 5.95 -9.60 -0.48
CA TYR A 71 4.90 -9.00 0.33
C TYR A 71 4.76 -9.65 1.71
N GLU A 72 4.77 -10.98 1.77
CA GLU A 72 4.70 -11.72 3.04
C GLU A 72 5.95 -11.51 3.91
N GLU A 73 7.13 -11.42 3.30
CA GLU A 73 8.37 -11.10 4.00
C GLU A 73 8.30 -9.70 4.64
N PHE A 74 7.93 -8.67 3.87
CA PHE A 74 7.77 -7.32 4.42
C PHE A 74 6.69 -7.27 5.50
N ARG A 75 5.57 -7.97 5.29
CA ARG A 75 4.50 -8.05 6.29
C ARG A 75 5.01 -8.61 7.62
N ARG A 76 5.79 -9.69 7.60
CA ARG A 76 6.39 -10.27 8.80
C ARG A 76 7.35 -9.30 9.49
N ILE A 77 8.24 -8.66 8.74
CA ILE A 77 9.19 -7.68 9.28
C ILE A 77 8.44 -6.54 9.99
N LEU A 78 7.39 -6.02 9.36
CA LEU A 78 6.57 -4.95 9.94
C LEU A 78 5.80 -5.41 11.18
N GLU A 79 5.19 -6.60 11.12
CA GLU A 79 4.49 -7.20 12.28
C GLU A 79 5.45 -7.40 13.47
N ASP A 80 6.69 -7.84 13.22
CA ASP A 80 7.69 -8.06 14.26
C ASP A 80 8.23 -6.75 14.84
N LEU A 81 8.48 -5.74 14.00
CA LEU A 81 8.86 -4.39 14.46
C LEU A 81 7.81 -3.77 15.39
N ILE A 82 6.52 -4.07 15.16
CA ILE A 82 5.42 -3.55 15.99
C ILE A 82 5.34 -4.29 17.32
N LYS A 83 5.57 -5.61 17.34
CA LYS A 83 5.58 -6.39 18.60
C LYS A 83 6.75 -6.04 19.53
N LEU A 84 7.79 -5.40 19.01
CA LEU A 84 8.93 -4.91 19.79
C LEU A 84 8.68 -3.57 20.50
N LYS A 85 7.52 -2.92 20.27
CA LYS A 85 7.04 -1.76 21.03
C LYS A 85 6.13 -2.17 22.18
#